data_AF-A0A820DUZ8-F1
#
_entry.id   AF-A0A820DUZ8-F1
#
_cell.length_a   1.000
_cell.length_b   1.000
_cell.length_c   1.000
_cell.angle_alpha   90.00
_cell.angle_beta   90.00
_cell.angle_gamma   90.00
#
_symmetry.space_group_name_H-M   'P 1'
#
loop_
_entity.id
_entity.type
_entity.pdbx_description
1 polymer ?
#
loop_
_entity_poly.entity_id
_entity_poly.type
_entity_poly.pdbx_seq_one_letter_code
_entity_poly.pdbx_strand_id
1 'polypeptide(L)' 'MSGNKHVMLSYQWDSQAIVSEIYRHLRTHNIPVWMDIQGGMK' A
#
# COMPACT_ATOMS: atom_id res chain seq x y z
N MET A 1 9.45 -2.30 -22.26
CA MET A 1 9.48 -2.65 -20.84
C MET A 1 8.62 -1.64 -20.09
N SER A 2 7.40 -2.01 -19.69
CA SER A 2 6.56 -1.11 -18.88
C SER A 2 7.16 -1.03 -17.49
N GLY A 3 7.59 0.16 -17.05
CA GLY A 3 8.13 0.35 -15.71
C GLY A 3 7.16 -0.21 -14.65
N ASN A 4 7.69 -0.97 -13.69
CA ASN A 4 6.90 -1.50 -12.58
C ASN A 4 6.25 -0.32 -11.85
N LYS A 5 4.92 -0.20 -11.97
CA LYS A 5 4.16 0.83 -11.27
C LYS A 5 3.86 0.33 -9.87
N HIS A 6 4.29 1.09 -8.87
CA HIS A 6 4.05 0.80 -7.46
C HIS A 6 3.15 1.89 -6.88
N VAL A 7 2.21 1.50 -6.03
CA VAL A 7 1.34 2.42 -5.29
C VAL A 7 1.96 2.68 -3.92
N MET A 8 2.03 3.94 -3.51
CA MET A 8 2.37 4.32 -2.15
C MET A 8 1.15 4.95 -1.50
N LEU A 9 0.79 4.50 -0.30
CA LEU A 9 -0.23 5.14 0.52
C LEU A 9 0.44 6.11 1.50
N SER A 10 0.12 7.39 1.37
CA SER A 10 0.45 8.44 2.34
C SER A 10 -0.82 8.84 3.08
N TYR A 11 -0.78 8.85 4.41
CA TYR A 11 -1.98 8.99 5.23
C TYR A 11 -1.65 9.54 6.62
N GLN A 12 -2.69 10.00 7.32
CA GLN A 12 -2.60 10.47 8.70
C GLN A 12 -2.69 9.29 9.68
N TRP A 13 -2.01 9.37 10.82
CA TRP A 13 -1.87 8.24 11.75
C TRP A 13 -3.20 7.72 12.31
N ASP A 14 -4.23 8.57 12.37
CA ASP A 14 -5.59 8.23 12.79
C ASP A 14 -6.38 7.42 11.75
N SER A 15 -5.91 7.38 10.51
CA SER A 15 -6.60 6.76 9.36
C SER A 15 -6.12 5.34 9.06
N GLN A 16 -5.32 4.74 9.96
CA GLN A 16 -4.70 3.41 9.80
C GLN A 16 -5.68 2.29 9.42
N ALA A 17 -6.88 2.29 10.00
CA ALA A 17 -7.88 1.26 9.74
C ALA A 17 -8.31 1.24 8.27
N ILE A 18 -8.60 2.42 7.71
CA ILE A 18 -9.07 2.56 6.33
C ILE A 18 -7.95 2.24 5.34
N VAL A 19 -6.73 2.75 5.57
CA VAL A 19 -5.62 2.49 4.65
C VAL A 19 -5.18 1.03 4.67
N SER A 20 -5.37 0.32 5.79
CA SER A 20 -5.13 -1.12 5.87
C SER A 20 -6.10 -1.93 5.02
N GLU A 21 -7.38 -1.52 4.97
CA GLU A 21 -8.36 -2.15 4.09
C GLU A 21 -8.00 -1.93 2.61
N ILE A 22 -7.66 -0.69 2.24
CA ILE A 22 -7.23 -0.33 0.88
C ILE A 22 -5.98 -1.12 0.48
N TYR A 23 -4.97 -1.18 1.36
CA TYR A 23 -3.75 -1.96 1.15
C TYR A 23 -4.10 -3.42 0.84
N ARG A 24 -4.97 -4.04 1.66
CA ARG A 24 -5.37 -5.43 1.48
C ARG A 24 -6.09 -5.64 0.14
N HIS A 25 -7.01 -4.74 -0.24
CA HIS A 25 -7.68 -4.81 -1.54
C HIS A 25 -6.69 -4.69 -2.72
N LEU A 26 -5.77 -3.72 -2.69
CA LEU A 26 -4.74 -3.59 -3.73
C LEU A 26 -3.89 -4.87 -3.87
N ARG A 27 -3.49 -5.47 -2.75
CA ARG A 27 -2.75 -6.74 -2.75
C ARG A 27 -3.57 -7.91 -3.32
N THR A 28 -4.88 -7.99 -3.05
CA THR A 28 -5.74 -9.02 -3.66
C THR A 28 -5.85 -8.91 -5.17
N HIS A 29 -5.62 -7.73 -5.73
CA HIS A 29 -5.55 -7.48 -7.17
C HIS A 29 -4.13 -7.61 -7.76
N ASN A 30 -3.17 -8.15 -6.99
CA ASN A 30 -1.76 -8.24 -7.36
C ASN A 30 -1.12 -6.87 -7.68
N ILE A 31 -1.65 -5.78 -7.12
CA ILE A 31 -1.08 -4.45 -7.27
C ILE A 31 0.02 -4.28 -6.21
N PRO A 32 1.28 -4.00 -6.60
CA PRO A 32 2.33 -3.68 -5.66
C PRO A 32 2.00 -2.38 -4.92
N VAL A 33 1.86 -2.47 -3.61
CA VAL A 33 1.56 -1.32 -2.74
C VAL A 33 2.46 -1.35 -1.50
N TRP A 34 2.87 -0.17 -1.05
CA TRP A 34 3.64 0.03 0.18
C TRP A 34 3.00 1.11 1.07
N MET A 35 3.12 0.92 2.38
CA MET A 35 2.83 1.90 3.42
C MET A 35 3.76 1.70 4.62
N ASP A 36 4.03 2.78 5.35
CA ASP A 36 4.94 2.87 6.50
C ASP A 36 4.64 1.88 7.65
N ILE A 37 3.37 1.55 7.95
CA ILE A 37 3.03 0.60 9.03
C ILE A 37 3.23 -0.89 8.68
N GLN A 38 3.46 -1.25 7.40
CA GLN A 38 3.59 -2.65 6.99
C GLN A 38 5.03 -3.20 7.05
N GLY A 39 5.98 -2.40 7.56
CA GLY A 39 7.39 -2.74 7.55
C GLY A 39 8.00 -2.48 6.18
N GLY A 40 9.08 -1.70 6.17
CA GLY A 40 9.72 -1.16 4.96
C GLY A 40 9.95 -2.19 3.85
N MET A 41 9.91 -1.70 2.61
CA MET A 41 10.28 -2.44 1.40
C MET A 41 11.53 -3.30 1.67
N LYS A 42 11.39 -4.63 1.55
CA LYS A 42 12.52 -5.54 1.35
C LYS A 42 12.75 -5.76 -0.13
#